data_AF-A0A2M7QJ40-F1
#
_entry.id   AF-A0A2M7QJ40-F1
#
_cell.length_a   1.000
_cell.length_b   1.000
_cell.length_c   1.000
_cell.angle_alpha   90.00
_cell.angle_beta   90.00
_cell.angle_gamma   90.00
#
_symmetry.space_group_name_H-M   'P 1'
#
loop_
_entity.id
_entity.type
_entity.pdbx_description
1 polymer ?
#
loop_
_entity_poly.entity_id
_entity_poly.type
_entity_poly.pdbx_seq_one_letter_code
_entity_poly.pdbx_strand_id
1 'polypeptide(L)'
;MITDKDIEKMKVIFATKEDLKTFASKADLKRFPTKDALQALDEKMGRGFVEIINFVGAIKDDIKKELNDFRGEVNELRNEMRDISRNSQSILDNHEARISHLEYTKS
;
A
#
# COMPACT_ATOMS: atom_id res chain seq x y z
N MET A 1 65.90 -40.65 -1.50
CA MET A 1 66.24 -40.03 -0.20
C MET A 1 65.99 -38.53 -0.36
N ILE A 2 65.25 -37.90 0.56
CA ILE A 2 65.11 -36.44 0.54
C ILE A 2 66.48 -35.81 0.83
N THR A 3 66.85 -34.79 0.08
CA THR A 3 68.11 -34.06 0.22
C THR A 3 67.88 -32.72 0.93
N ASP A 4 68.94 -32.11 1.45
CA ASP A 4 68.85 -30.79 2.11
C ASP A 4 68.35 -29.70 1.17
N LYS A 5 68.64 -29.81 -0.14
CA LYS A 5 68.05 -28.94 -1.17
C LYS A 5 66.53 -29.10 -1.26
N ASP A 6 66.01 -30.31 -1.05
CA ASP A 6 64.57 -30.55 -1.02
C ASP A 6 63.94 -29.95 0.24
N ILE A 7 64.62 -30.05 1.39
CA ILE A 7 64.18 -29.44 2.66
C ILE A 7 64.15 -27.91 2.57
N GLU A 8 65.17 -27.28 1.99
CA GLU A 8 65.22 -25.82 1.78
C GLU A 8 64.11 -25.35 0.85
N LYS A 9 63.84 -26.08 -0.25
CA LYS A 9 62.69 -25.78 -1.11
C LYS A 9 61.36 -25.89 -0.36
N MET A 10 61.19 -26.90 0.50
CA MET A 10 59.96 -27.06 1.29
C MET A 10 59.72 -25.88 2.23
N LYS A 11 60.75 -25.35 2.90
CA LYS A 11 60.59 -24.18 3.80
C LYS A 11 60.12 -22.92 3.08
N VAL A 12 60.49 -22.76 1.81
CA VAL A 12 60.07 -21.62 0.97
C VAL A 12 58.66 -21.84 0.40
N ILE A 13 58.27 -23.09 0.15
CA ILE A 13 56.99 -23.42 -0.51
C ILE A 13 55.83 -23.50 0.48
N PHE A 14 56.06 -24.01 1.69
CA PHE A 14 54.99 -24.19 2.68
C PHE A 14 54.75 -22.93 3.52
N ALA A 15 53.48 -22.57 3.68
CA ALA A 15 53.07 -21.51 4.60
C ALA A 15 53.41 -21.86 6.05
N THR A 16 53.86 -20.87 6.80
CA THR A 16 54.15 -20.96 8.24
C THR A 16 52.90 -20.66 9.07
N LYS A 17 52.99 -20.91 10.38
CA LYS A 17 51.90 -20.56 11.31
C LYS A 17 51.62 -19.06 11.37
N GLU A 18 52.65 -18.23 11.22
CA GLU A 18 52.49 -16.77 11.22
C GLU A 18 51.72 -16.30 9.97
N ASP A 19 52.00 -16.91 8.80
CA ASP A 19 51.27 -16.61 7.56
C ASP A 19 49.76 -16.84 7.70
N LEU A 20 49.37 -17.89 8.46
CA LEU A 20 47.97 -18.25 8.65
C LEU A 20 47.21 -17.34 9.64
N LYS A 21 47.89 -16.57 10.49
CA LYS A 21 47.22 -15.69 11.48
C LYS A 21 46.45 -14.53 10.84
N THR A 22 46.77 -14.18 9.61
CA THR A 22 46.11 -13.10 8.88
C THR A 22 44.78 -13.51 8.25
N PHE A 23 44.49 -14.81 8.18
CA PHE A 23 43.26 -15.34 7.61
C PHE A 23 42.16 -15.48 8.64
N ALA A 24 40.92 -15.25 8.20
CA ALA A 24 39.74 -15.49 9.03
C ALA A 24 39.63 -16.98 9.40
N SER A 25 39.27 -17.26 10.65
CA SER A 25 38.98 -18.60 11.12
C SER A 25 37.55 -19.01 10.79
N LYS A 26 37.27 -20.31 10.90
CA LYS A 26 35.89 -20.82 10.77
C LYS A 26 34.95 -20.23 11.82
N ALA A 27 35.46 -19.85 13.00
CA ALA A 27 34.66 -19.24 14.04
C ALA A 27 34.19 -17.83 13.62
N ASP A 28 35.01 -17.09 12.88
CA ASP A 28 34.69 -15.74 12.40
C ASP A 28 33.52 -15.72 11.41
N LEU A 29 33.32 -16.81 10.66
CA LEU A 29 32.28 -16.92 9.65
C LEU A 29 30.89 -17.27 10.23
N LYS A 30 30.82 -17.81 11.46
CA LYS A 30 29.54 -18.24 12.06
C LYS A 30 28.53 -17.12 12.30
N ARG A 31 28.99 -15.87 12.38
CA ARG A 31 28.12 -14.69 12.57
C ARG A 31 27.43 -14.23 11.29
N PHE A 32 27.86 -14.71 10.13
CA PHE A 32 27.32 -14.27 8.85
C PHE A 32 26.18 -15.18 8.39
N PRO A 33 25.09 -14.61 7.84
CA PRO A 33 24.01 -15.39 7.28
C PRO A 33 24.47 -16.16 6.04
N THR A 34 23.89 -17.34 5.83
CA THR A 34 24.10 -18.11 4.60
C THR A 34 23.25 -17.53 3.46
N LYS A 35 23.57 -17.91 2.22
CA LYS A 35 22.75 -17.54 1.06
C LYS A 35 21.30 -18.00 1.21
N ASP A 36 21.10 -19.22 1.69
CA ASP A 36 19.77 -19.78 1.91
C ASP A 36 18.97 -18.97 2.95
N ALA A 37 19.64 -18.48 4.00
CA ALA A 37 19.00 -17.61 4.99
C ALA A 37 18.56 -16.28 4.39
N LEU A 38 19.38 -15.69 3.51
CA LEU A 38 19.03 -14.45 2.81
C LEU A 38 17.89 -14.67 1.81
N GLN A 39 17.91 -15.77 1.07
CA GLN A 39 16.84 -16.12 0.13
C GLN A 39 15.51 -16.36 0.85
N ALA A 40 15.52 -17.08 1.97
CA ALA A 40 14.32 -17.30 2.77
C ALA A 40 13.75 -15.99 3.35
N LEU A 41 14.62 -15.04 3.68
CA LEU A 41 14.19 -13.71 4.11
C LEU A 41 13.55 -12.94 2.96
N ASP A 42 14.17 -12.94 1.77
CA ASP A 42 13.65 -12.26 0.57
C ASP A 42 12.28 -12.82 0.16
N GLU A 43 12.11 -14.15 0.17
CA GLU A 43 10.84 -14.80 -0.14
C GLU A 43 9.74 -14.50 0.88
N LYS A 44 10.09 -14.37 2.18
CA LYS A 44 9.12 -13.98 3.21
C LYS A 44 8.73 -12.51 3.07
N MET A 45 9.70 -11.63 2.86
CA MET A 45 9.49 -10.21 2.66
C MET A 45 8.64 -9.96 1.42
N GLY A 46 8.98 -10.60 0.29
CA GLY A 46 8.24 -10.50 -0.97
C GLY A 46 6.77 -10.91 -0.83
N ARG A 47 6.51 -12.03 -0.14
CA ARG A 47 5.12 -12.45 0.16
C ARG A 47 4.37 -11.42 1.01
N GLY A 48 4.98 -10.95 2.10
CA GLY A 48 4.37 -9.94 2.96
C GLY A 48 4.03 -8.64 2.21
N PHE A 49 4.91 -8.19 1.33
CA PHE A 49 4.64 -7.00 0.51
C PHE A 49 3.49 -7.22 -0.48
N VAL A 50 3.41 -8.38 -1.12
CA VAL A 50 2.31 -8.72 -2.04
C VAL A 50 0.97 -8.75 -1.29
N GLU A 51 0.92 -9.35 -0.11
CA GLU A 51 -0.29 -9.37 0.73
C GLU A 51 -0.75 -7.95 1.10
N ILE A 52 0.17 -7.08 1.50
CA ILE A 52 -0.14 -5.68 1.81
C ILE A 52 -0.67 -4.94 0.57
N ILE A 53 -0.03 -5.10 -0.59
CA ILE A 53 -0.47 -4.46 -1.85
C ILE A 53 -1.89 -4.90 -2.20
N ASN A 54 -2.19 -6.20 -2.10
CA ASN A 54 -3.51 -6.73 -2.40
C ASN A 54 -4.57 -6.18 -1.43
N PHE A 55 -4.26 -6.16 -0.13
CA PHE A 55 -5.16 -5.64 0.90
C PHE A 55 -5.45 -4.15 0.69
N VAL A 56 -4.41 -3.34 0.45
CA VAL A 56 -4.55 -1.90 0.17
C VAL A 56 -5.32 -1.67 -1.13
N GLY A 57 -5.09 -2.49 -2.15
CA GLY A 57 -5.84 -2.45 -3.41
C GLY A 57 -7.33 -2.69 -3.20
N ALA A 58 -7.70 -3.72 -2.44
CA ALA A 58 -9.09 -4.01 -2.11
C ALA A 58 -9.77 -2.85 -1.37
N ILE A 59 -9.13 -2.31 -0.33
CA ILE A 59 -9.65 -1.15 0.42
C ILE A 59 -9.86 0.05 -0.49
N LYS A 60 -8.89 0.33 -1.39
CA LYS A 60 -9.00 1.44 -2.33
C LYS A 60 -10.21 1.28 -3.25
N ASP A 61 -10.46 0.07 -3.74
CA ASP A 61 -11.57 -0.22 -4.62
C ASP A 61 -12.92 -0.12 -3.88
N ASP A 62 -12.99 -0.61 -2.65
CA ASP A 62 -14.17 -0.49 -1.78
C ASP A 62 -14.52 0.98 -1.49
N ILE A 63 -13.52 1.78 -1.07
CA ILE A 63 -13.71 3.23 -0.83
C ILE A 63 -14.18 3.93 -2.10
N LYS A 64 -13.59 3.58 -3.26
CA LYS A 64 -13.97 4.18 -4.54
C LYS A 64 -15.43 3.86 -4.88
N LYS A 65 -15.88 2.64 -4.61
CA LYS A 65 -17.26 2.23 -4.82
C LYS A 65 -18.21 3.01 -3.90
N GLU A 66 -17.95 3.01 -2.60
CA GLU A 66 -18.77 3.73 -1.62
C GLU A 66 -18.90 5.23 -1.95
N LEU A 67 -17.80 5.87 -2.37
CA LEU A 67 -17.83 7.28 -2.78
C LEU A 67 -18.68 7.54 -4.03
N ASN A 68 -18.68 6.60 -4.99
CA ASN A 68 -19.52 6.73 -6.18
C ASN A 68 -20.99 6.53 -5.85
N ASP A 69 -21.29 5.56 -4.99
CA ASP A 69 -22.65 5.26 -4.53
C ASP A 69 -23.20 6.48 -3.75
N PHE A 70 -22.44 7.01 -2.79
CA PHE A 70 -22.81 8.22 -2.05
C PHE A 70 -23.00 9.43 -2.97
N ARG A 71 -22.14 9.59 -3.98
CA ARG A 71 -22.31 10.66 -4.98
C ARG A 71 -23.60 10.49 -5.77
N GLY A 72 -24.01 9.26 -6.07
CA GLY A 72 -25.29 8.93 -6.70
C GLY A 72 -26.46 9.40 -5.83
N GLU A 73 -26.50 8.96 -4.57
CA GLU A 73 -27.54 9.32 -3.60
C GLU A 73 -27.66 10.84 -3.40
N VAL A 74 -26.53 11.55 -3.30
CA VAL A 74 -26.52 13.02 -3.17
C VAL A 74 -27.13 13.70 -4.40
N ASN A 75 -26.89 13.18 -5.60
CA ASN A 75 -27.48 13.75 -6.81
C ASN A 75 -28.99 13.51 -6.87
N GLU A 76 -29.46 12.33 -6.46
CA GLU A 76 -30.89 12.02 -6.38
C GLU A 76 -31.59 12.95 -5.38
N LEU A 77 -31.05 13.05 -4.16
CA LEU A 77 -31.58 13.96 -3.13
C LEU A 77 -31.61 15.42 -3.61
N ARG A 78 -30.59 15.86 -4.35
CA ARG A 78 -30.55 17.20 -4.92
C ARG A 78 -31.66 17.43 -5.95
N ASN A 79 -31.97 16.42 -6.77
CA ASN A 79 -33.02 16.50 -7.77
C ASN A 79 -34.39 16.54 -7.09
N GLU A 80 -34.64 15.66 -6.12
CA GLU A 80 -35.88 15.65 -5.34
C GLU A 80 -36.12 17.00 -4.66
N MET A 81 -35.10 17.55 -4.00
CA MET A 81 -35.18 18.87 -3.37
C MET A 81 -35.54 19.97 -4.37
N ARG A 82 -34.95 19.92 -5.57
CA ARG A 82 -35.25 20.90 -6.63
C ARG A 82 -36.71 20.81 -7.08
N ASP A 83 -37.24 19.60 -7.22
CA ASP A 83 -38.62 19.38 -7.66
C ASP A 83 -39.63 19.76 -6.57
N ILE A 84 -39.32 19.47 -5.30
CA ILE A 84 -40.11 19.95 -4.15
C ILE A 84 -40.16 21.48 -4.14
N SER A 85 -39.02 22.16 -4.32
CA SER A 85 -38.99 23.63 -4.37
C SER A 85 -39.83 24.19 -5.50
N ARG A 86 -39.74 23.61 -6.71
CA ARG A 86 -40.56 24.02 -7.86
C ARG A 86 -42.05 23.84 -7.60
N ASN A 87 -42.44 22.68 -7.08
CA ASN A 87 -43.84 22.39 -6.80
C ASN A 87 -44.39 23.32 -5.71
N SER A 88 -43.62 23.55 -4.64
CA SER A 88 -44.00 24.46 -3.56
C SER A 88 -44.19 25.88 -4.08
N GLN A 89 -43.30 26.36 -4.96
CA GLN A 89 -43.44 27.68 -5.57
C GLN A 89 -44.72 27.77 -6.42
N SER A 90 -44.99 26.77 -7.26
CA SER A 90 -46.21 26.75 -8.08
C SER A 90 -47.49 26.75 -7.24
N ILE A 91 -47.50 26.05 -6.11
CA ILE A 91 -48.64 26.04 -5.17
C ILE A 91 -48.83 27.43 -4.55
N LEU A 92 -47.75 28.08 -4.12
CA LEU A 92 -47.79 29.43 -3.57
C LEU A 92 -48.31 30.44 -4.60
N ASP A 93 -47.81 30.39 -5.83
CA ASP A 93 -48.25 31.26 -6.93
C ASP A 93 -49.76 31.10 -7.20
N ASN A 94 -50.27 29.87 -7.14
CA ASN A 94 -51.71 29.59 -7.27
C ASN A 94 -52.51 30.15 -6.08
N HIS A 95 -52.04 29.93 -4.85
CA HIS A 95 -52.69 30.48 -3.66
C HIS A 95 -52.73 32.01 -3.70
N GLU A 96 -51.65 32.66 -4.09
CA GLU A 96 -51.57 34.11 -4.24
C GLU A 96 -52.62 34.63 -5.23
N ALA A 97 -52.74 34.01 -6.41
CA ALA A 97 -53.74 34.37 -7.42
C ALA A 97 -55.19 34.22 -6.90
N ARG A 98 -55.47 33.12 -6.18
CA ARG A 98 -56.80 32.88 -5.59
C ARG A 98 -57.14 33.87 -4.49
N ILE A 99 -56.17 34.22 -3.63
CA ILE A 99 -56.36 35.21 -2.56
C ILE A 99 -56.64 36.59 -3.18
N SER A 100 -55.84 37.01 -4.16
CA SER A 100 -56.04 38.28 -4.86
C SER A 100 -57.44 38.41 -5.46
N HIS A 101 -57.96 37.33 -6.08
CA HIS A 101 -59.33 37.33 -6.60
C HIS A 101 -60.38 37.50 -5.49
N LEU A 102 -60.23 36.80 -4.37
CA LEU A 102 -61.18 36.89 -3.25
C LEU A 102 -61.16 38.27 -2.60
N GLU A 103 -60.00 38.90 -2.47
CA GLU A 103 -59.87 40.26 -1.92
C GLU A 103 -60.57 41.28 -2.83
N TYR A 104 -60.38 41.19 -4.15
CA TYR A 104 -61.04 42.07 -5.10
C TYR A 104 -62.58 41.94 -5.08
N THR A 105 -63.10 40.72 -4.90
CA THR A 105 -64.56 40.48 -4.85
C THR A 105 -65.24 40.90 -3.54
N LYS A 106 -64.47 41.24 -2.49
CA LYS A 106 -64.99 41.64 -1.17
C LYS A 106 -64.98 43.17 -0.95
N SER A 107 -64.30 43.94 -1.79
CA SER A 107 -64.31 45.41 -1.82
C SER A 107 -65.40 45.94 -2.73
#